data_AF-A0A947RV25-F1
#
_entry.id   AF-A0A947RV25-F1
#
_cell.length_a   1.000
_cell.length_b   1.000
_cell.length_c   1.000
_cell.angle_alpha   90.00
_cell.angle_beta   90.00
_cell.angle_gamma   90.00
#
_symmetry.space_group_name_H-M   'P 1'
#
loop_
_entity.id
_entity.type
_entity.pdbx_description
1 polymer ?
#
loop_
_entity_poly.entity_id
_entity_poly.type
_entity_poly.pdbx_seq_one_letter_code
_entity_poly.pdbx_strand_id
1 'polypeptide(L)'
;MYTRRLKLPGQSFFLFGPRGTGKTTWIRTCLPDAHVIDLLSEARYQRLLADPRHLADELRAVASDRWVVLDEVQRLPALLNEVHRFREERGLRFVLCGSSARKLKRAGVNLLAGRALHRAMHPFVPAEL
;
A
#
# COMPACT_ATOMS: atom_id res chain seq x y z
N MET A 1 16.63 1.83 -18.08
CA MET A 1 15.71 1.94 -16.92
C MET A 1 14.31 2.14 -17.50
N TYR A 2 13.41 1.17 -17.34
CA TYR A 2 12.11 1.20 -18.03
C TYR A 2 11.12 2.15 -17.35
N THR A 3 10.57 3.11 -18.09
CA THR A 3 9.62 4.11 -17.59
C THR A 3 8.19 3.56 -17.61
N ARG A 4 7.63 3.27 -16.43
CA ARG A 4 6.22 2.87 -16.30
C ARG A 4 5.29 4.04 -16.66
N ARG A 5 4.21 3.78 -17.41
CA ARG A 5 3.18 4.79 -17.75
C ARG A 5 2.23 5.16 -16.59
N LEU A 6 2.32 4.47 -15.45
CA LEU A 6 1.44 4.71 -14.31
C LEU A 6 1.77 6.05 -13.64
N LYS A 7 0.84 7.00 -13.70
CA LYS A 7 0.92 8.29 -12.98
C LYS A 7 0.55 8.10 -11.51
N LEU A 8 1.28 8.77 -10.61
CA LEU A 8 0.98 8.81 -9.18
C LEU A 8 -0.38 9.50 -8.95
N PRO A 9 -1.38 8.81 -8.34
CA PRO A 9 -2.63 9.44 -7.97
C PRO A 9 -2.46 10.49 -6.87
N GLY A 10 -3.30 11.53 -6.87
CA GLY A 10 -3.31 12.56 -5.81
C GLY A 10 -3.92 12.11 -4.48
N GLN A 11 -4.45 10.89 -4.40
CA GLN A 11 -5.16 10.32 -3.26
C GLN A 11 -4.69 8.89 -2.97
N SER A 12 -5.01 8.35 -1.79
CA SER A 12 -4.69 6.97 -1.42
C SER A 12 -5.24 5.95 -2.43
N PHE A 13 -4.44 4.94 -2.76
CA PHE A 13 -4.76 3.98 -3.83
C PHE A 13 -4.19 2.60 -3.54
N PHE A 14 -4.75 1.60 -4.21
CA PHE A 14 -4.20 0.25 -4.22
C PHE A 14 -3.33 0.04 -5.45
N LEU A 15 -2.18 -0.59 -5.26
CA LEU A 15 -1.26 -0.98 -6.33
C LEU A 15 -1.07 -2.50 -6.35
N PHE A 16 -1.87 -3.16 -7.17
CA PHE A 16 -1.80 -4.62 -7.31
C PHE A 16 -1.06 -5.04 -8.57
N GLY A 17 -0.34 -6.15 -8.49
CA GLY A 17 0.27 -6.78 -9.66
C GLY A 17 1.12 -7.98 -9.27
N PRO A 18 1.37 -8.94 -10.18
CA PRO A 18 2.22 -10.11 -9.92
C PRO A 18 3.61 -9.76 -9.35
N ARG A 19 4.30 -10.72 -8.75
CA ARG A 19 5.71 -10.55 -8.37
C ARG A 19 6.54 -10.24 -9.63
N GLY A 20 7.58 -9.42 -9.50
CA GLY A 20 8.44 -9.05 -10.64
C GLY A 20 7.91 -7.93 -11.55
N THR A 21 6.73 -7.36 -11.31
CA THR A 21 6.20 -6.25 -12.13
C THR A 21 6.80 -4.88 -11.81
N GLY A 22 7.79 -4.77 -10.92
CA GLY A 22 8.46 -3.51 -10.63
C GLY A 22 7.67 -2.54 -9.73
N LYS A 23 6.67 -3.02 -8.97
CA LYS A 23 5.91 -2.19 -8.00
C LYS A 23 6.83 -1.48 -7.01
N THR A 24 7.74 -2.22 -6.37
CA THR A 24 8.70 -1.67 -5.40
C THR A 24 9.60 -0.62 -6.07
N THR A 25 10.06 -0.87 -7.30
CA THR A 25 10.86 0.08 -8.07
C THR A 25 10.08 1.36 -8.38
N TRP A 26 8.83 1.24 -8.82
CA TRP A 26 7.97 2.38 -9.10
C TRP A 26 7.67 3.20 -7.83
N ILE A 27 7.38 2.55 -6.70
CA ILE A 27 7.16 3.22 -5.41
C ILE A 27 8.40 4.00 -4.99
N ARG A 28 9.58 3.36 -5.01
CA ARG A 28 10.84 4.03 -4.64
C ARG A 28 11.17 5.21 -5.56
N THR A 29 10.79 5.13 -6.83
CA THR A 29 11.04 6.21 -7.81
C THR A 29 10.06 7.36 -7.63
N CYS A 30 8.76 7.09 -7.46
CA CYS A 30 7.72 8.10 -7.36
C CYS A 30 7.55 8.68 -5.96
N LEU A 31 7.95 7.92 -4.93
CA LEU A 31 7.73 8.21 -3.51
C LEU A 31 9.02 7.90 -2.70
N PRO A 32 10.14 8.58 -2.97
CA PRO A 32 11.43 8.29 -2.31
C PRO A 32 11.37 8.51 -0.80
N ASP A 33 10.50 9.42 -0.37
CA ASP A 33 10.31 9.86 1.01
C ASP A 33 9.18 9.13 1.77
N ALA A 34 8.61 8.09 1.17
CA ALA A 34 7.51 7.38 1.79
C ALA A 34 7.95 6.54 2.99
N HIS A 35 7.07 6.50 4.00
CA HIS A 35 7.21 5.58 5.12
C HIS A 35 6.78 4.18 4.70
N VAL A 36 7.72 3.23 4.63
CA VAL A 36 7.45 1.87 4.11
C VAL A 36 7.28 0.85 5.23
N ILE A 37 6.11 0.23 5.24
CA ILE A 37 5.75 -0.91 6.09
C ILE A 37 5.72 -2.15 5.21
N ASP A 38 6.76 -2.96 5.31
CA ASP A 38 6.90 -4.20 4.56
C ASP A 38 6.39 -5.39 5.37
N LEU A 39 5.23 -5.94 4.98
CA LEU A 39 4.66 -7.13 5.60
C LEU A 39 5.24 -8.45 5.07
N LEU A 40 6.23 -8.42 4.16
CA LEU A 40 7.05 -9.61 3.86
C LEU A 40 8.02 -9.91 5.00
N SER A 41 8.47 -8.90 5.75
CA SER A 41 9.26 -9.11 6.96
C SER A 41 8.44 -9.87 8.00
N GLU A 42 8.87 -11.09 8.33
CA GLU A 42 8.15 -11.94 9.26
C GLU A 42 8.08 -11.33 10.67
N ALA A 43 9.14 -10.65 11.11
CA ALA A 43 9.15 -9.94 12.39
C ALA A 43 8.08 -8.82 12.43
N ARG A 44 7.98 -8.01 11.37
CA ARG A 44 6.93 -6.98 11.26
C ARG A 44 5.54 -7.61 11.18
N TYR A 45 5.38 -8.65 10.37
CA TYR A 45 4.12 -9.35 10.23
C TYR A 45 3.61 -9.90 11.56
N GLN A 46 4.45 -10.64 12.31
CA GLN A 46 4.07 -11.21 13.60
C GLN A 46 3.74 -10.14 14.64
N ARG A 47 4.53 -9.05 14.70
CA ARG A 47 4.26 -7.93 15.60
C ARG A 47 2.90 -7.27 15.34
N LEU A 48 2.58 -7.03 14.07
CA LEU A 48 1.33 -6.38 13.67
C LEU A 48 0.12 -7.34 13.70
N LEU A 49 0.37 -8.63 13.51
CA LEU A 49 -0.65 -9.67 13.68
C LEU A 49 -1.05 -9.81 15.15
N ALA A 50 -0.07 -9.81 16.06
CA ALA A 50 -0.31 -9.91 17.50
C ALA A 50 -1.06 -8.70 18.03
N ASP A 51 -0.68 -7.49 17.59
CA ASP A 51 -1.37 -6.26 17.97
C ASP A 51 -1.29 -5.18 16.87
N PRO A 52 -2.40 -4.93 16.15
CA PRO A 52 -2.49 -3.88 15.14
C PRO A 52 -2.24 -2.46 15.66
N ARG A 53 -2.36 -2.21 16.98
CA ARG A 53 -2.13 -0.87 17.57
C ARG A 53 -0.70 -0.38 17.37
N HIS A 54 0.26 -1.29 17.22
CA HIS A 54 1.62 -0.93 16.85
C HIS A 54 1.71 -0.16 15.53
N LEU A 55 0.82 -0.46 14.57
CA LEU A 55 0.74 0.32 13.34
C LEU A 55 0.29 1.76 13.65
N ALA A 56 -0.71 1.94 14.52
CA ALA A 56 -1.18 3.26 14.91
C ALA A 56 -0.06 4.07 15.57
N ASP A 57 0.71 3.46 16.47
CA ASP A 57 1.85 4.12 17.11
C ASP A 57 2.91 4.56 16.09
N GLU A 58 3.24 3.70 15.13
CA GLU A 58 4.16 4.01 14.03
C GLU A 58 3.61 5.16 13.16
N LEU A 59 2.33 5.15 12.81
CA LEU A 59 1.69 6.18 12.00
C LEU A 59 1.54 7.54 12.69
N ARG A 60 1.49 7.59 14.04
CA ARG A 60 1.50 8.87 14.78
C ARG A 60 2.84 9.60 14.62
N ALA A 61 3.93 8.87 14.48
CA ALA A 61 5.25 9.45 14.26
C ALA A 61 5.46 9.96 12.81
N VAL A 62 4.61 9.56 11.86
CA VAL A 62 4.69 10.00 10.47
C VAL A 62 4.14 11.43 10.32
N ALA A 63 4.83 12.28 9.55
CA ALA A 63 4.32 13.62 9.23
C ALA A 63 3.04 13.56 8.37
N SER A 64 2.10 14.46 8.61
CA SER A 64 0.72 14.41 8.08
C SER A 64 0.60 14.49 6.56
N ASP A 65 1.63 14.96 5.86
CA ASP A 65 1.69 15.08 4.40
C ASP A 65 2.48 13.95 3.72
N ARG A 66 3.10 13.04 4.49
CA ARG A 66 3.91 11.94 3.94
C ARG A 66 3.03 10.84 3.36
N TRP A 67 3.60 10.16 2.36
CA TRP A 67 3.05 8.90 1.86
C TRP A 67 3.45 7.75 2.77
N VAL A 68 2.51 6.87 3.05
CA VAL A 68 2.73 5.61 3.76
C VAL A 68 2.47 4.46 2.80
N VAL A 69 3.43 3.57 2.65
CA VAL A 69 3.32 2.37 1.82
C VAL A 69 3.13 1.17 2.73
N LEU A 70 2.01 0.45 2.58
CA LEU A 70 1.83 -0.87 3.18
C LEU A 70 2.02 -1.91 2.08
N ASP A 71 3.15 -2.59 2.10
CA ASP A 71 3.44 -3.65 1.13
C ASP A 71 2.85 -4.99 1.57
N GLU A 72 2.31 -5.73 0.61
CA GLU A 72 1.62 -7.01 0.81
C GLU A 72 0.49 -6.96 1.86
N VAL A 73 -0.31 -5.88 1.88
CA VAL A 73 -1.41 -5.66 2.85
C VAL A 73 -2.45 -6.80 2.87
N GLN A 74 -2.56 -7.56 1.79
CA GLN A 74 -3.42 -8.75 1.75
C GLN A 74 -2.96 -9.87 2.70
N ARG A 75 -1.72 -9.85 3.20
CA ARG A 75 -1.28 -10.75 4.28
C ARG A 75 -2.07 -10.49 5.56
N LEU A 76 -2.26 -9.21 5.91
CA LEU A 76 -2.98 -8.77 7.11
C LEU A 76 -4.04 -7.69 6.80
N PRO A 77 -5.20 -8.08 6.23
CA PRO A 77 -6.25 -7.14 5.84
C PRO A 77 -6.82 -6.29 6.98
N ALA A 78 -6.72 -6.75 8.23
CA ALA A 78 -7.22 -6.04 9.41
C ALA A 78 -6.59 -4.65 9.61
N LEU A 79 -5.36 -4.43 9.09
CA LEU A 79 -4.68 -3.13 9.16
C LEU A 79 -5.40 -2.02 8.39
N LEU A 80 -6.34 -2.37 7.50
CA LEU A 80 -7.09 -1.38 6.72
C LEU A 80 -7.98 -0.49 7.59
N ASN A 81 -8.38 -0.94 8.78
CA ASN A 81 -9.10 -0.12 9.75
C ASN A 81 -8.24 1.06 10.22
N GLU A 82 -6.98 0.81 10.58
CA GLU A 82 -6.03 1.86 10.96
C GLU A 82 -5.71 2.78 9.78
N VAL A 83 -5.58 2.23 8.57
CA VAL A 83 -5.40 3.03 7.35
C VAL A 83 -6.57 4.00 7.15
N HIS A 84 -7.81 3.54 7.31
CA HIS A 84 -9.00 4.40 7.18
C HIS A 84 -8.99 5.50 8.23
N ARG A 85 -8.77 5.12 9.48
CA ARG A 85 -8.69 6.03 10.62
C ARG A 85 -7.66 7.13 10.41
N PHE A 86 -6.41 6.79 10.08
CA PHE A 86 -5.34 7.78 9.93
C PHE A 86 -5.45 8.62 8.66
N ARG A 87 -6.08 8.10 7.60
CA ARG A 87 -6.41 8.92 6.44
C ARG A 87 -7.41 10.02 6.83
N GLU A 88 -8.40 9.69 7.65
CA GLU A 88 -9.47 10.61 8.05
C GLU A 88 -9.03 11.58 9.16
N GLU A 89 -8.33 11.08 10.18
CA GLU A 89 -7.87 11.87 11.32
C GLU A 89 -6.67 12.77 10.97
N ARG A 90 -5.75 12.31 10.11
CA ARG A 90 -4.46 12.97 9.88
C ARG A 90 -4.17 13.34 8.43
N GLY A 91 -5.04 13.00 7.49
CA GLY A 91 -4.82 13.28 6.08
C GLY A 91 -3.69 12.46 5.44
N LEU A 92 -3.22 11.39 6.11
CA LEU A 92 -2.15 10.55 5.58
C LEU A 92 -2.56 9.92 4.25
N ARG A 93 -1.61 9.89 3.30
CA ARG A 93 -1.81 9.31 1.97
C ARG A 93 -1.20 7.92 1.93
N PHE A 94 -1.98 6.94 1.50
CA PHE A 94 -1.59 5.53 1.55
C PHE A 94 -1.44 4.92 0.17
N VAL A 95 -0.35 4.18 -0.02
CA VAL A 95 -0.20 3.22 -1.11
C VAL A 95 -0.31 1.81 -0.55
N LEU A 96 -1.37 1.12 -0.94
CA LEU A 96 -1.66 -0.23 -0.45
C LEU A 96 -1.27 -1.24 -1.54
N CYS A 97 -0.13 -1.90 -1.36
CA CYS A 97 0.44 -2.77 -2.37
C CYS A 97 0.16 -4.23 -2.09
N GLY A 98 0.18 -5.04 -3.15
CA GLY A 98 0.09 -6.49 -3.01
C GLY A 98 0.18 -7.24 -4.31
N SER A 99 0.52 -8.52 -4.20
CA SER A 99 0.52 -9.44 -5.34
C SER A 99 -0.88 -9.77 -5.87
N SER A 100 -1.92 -9.68 -5.04
CA SER A 100 -3.30 -9.97 -5.44
C SER A 100 -4.36 -9.25 -4.59
N ALA A 101 -5.39 -8.75 -5.25
CA ALA A 101 -6.58 -8.19 -4.60
C ALA A 101 -7.55 -9.26 -4.04
N ARG A 102 -7.38 -10.56 -4.40
CA ARG A 102 -8.38 -11.61 -4.14
C ARG A 102 -8.66 -11.81 -2.65
N LYS A 103 -7.63 -11.78 -1.80
CA LYS A 103 -7.79 -11.96 -0.35
C LYS A 103 -8.44 -10.75 0.32
N LEU A 104 -8.18 -9.54 -0.18
CA LEU A 104 -8.83 -8.30 0.29
C LEU A 104 -10.32 -8.26 -0.09
N LYS A 105 -10.67 -8.66 -1.32
CA LYS A 105 -12.07 -8.78 -1.76
C LYS A 105 -12.86 -9.78 -0.91
N ARG A 106 -12.28 -10.94 -0.59
CA ARG A 106 -12.91 -11.96 0.26
C ARG A 106 -13.09 -11.49 1.71
N ALA A 107 -12.20 -10.64 2.21
CA ALA A 107 -12.30 -10.08 3.55
C ALA A 107 -13.41 -9.00 3.68
N GLY A 108 -14.26 -8.81 2.66
CA GLY A 108 -15.37 -7.86 2.72
C GLY A 108 -14.92 -6.40 2.86
N VAL A 109 -13.65 -6.12 2.55
CA VAL A 109 -13.09 -4.78 2.74
C VAL A 109 -13.77 -3.84 1.74
N ASN A 110 -14.65 -2.97 2.24
CA ASN A 110 -15.07 -1.77 1.54
C ASN A 110 -13.86 -0.84 1.39
N LEU A 111 -13.06 -1.10 0.36
CA LEU A 111 -11.77 -0.46 0.07
C LEU A 111 -11.88 1.06 0.27
N LEU A 112 -11.45 1.56 1.43
CA LEU A 112 -11.32 2.99 1.68
C LEU A 112 -12.65 3.74 1.41
N ALA A 113 -13.77 3.18 1.89
CA ALA A 113 -15.14 3.66 1.65
C ALA A 113 -15.56 3.71 0.17
N GLY A 114 -15.04 2.76 -0.64
CA GLY A 114 -15.29 2.68 -2.08
C GLY A 114 -14.51 3.72 -2.92
N ARG A 115 -13.65 4.53 -2.29
CA ARG A 115 -12.97 5.67 -2.95
C ARG A 115 -11.50 5.43 -3.26
N ALA A 116 -10.90 4.31 -2.84
CA ALA A 116 -9.53 4.04 -3.28
C ALA A 116 -9.51 3.60 -4.72
N LEU A 117 -8.69 4.31 -5.50
CA LEU A 117 -8.42 3.97 -6.88
C LEU A 117 -7.73 2.60 -6.93
N HIS A 118 -8.33 1.65 -7.63
CA HIS A 118 -7.67 0.40 -7.95
C HIS A 118 -6.71 0.66 -9.12
N ARG A 119 -5.41 0.48 -8.89
CA ARG A 119 -4.39 0.49 -9.95
C ARG A 119 -3.82 -0.91 -10.09
N ALA A 120 -3.85 -1.42 -11.31
CA ALA A 120 -3.19 -2.67 -11.67
C ALA A 120 -1.88 -2.32 -12.38
N MET A 121 -0.78 -2.91 -11.91
CA MET A 121 0.49 -2.92 -12.62
C MET A 121 0.63 -4.27 -13.31
N HIS A 122 0.45 -4.25 -14.63
CA HIS A 122 0.56 -5.41 -15.48
C HIS A 122 2.05 -5.80 -15.68
N PRO A 123 2.37 -7.03 -16.13
CA PRO A 123 3.70 -7.35 -16.64
C PRO A 123 4.17 -6.32 -17.66
N PHE A 124 5.50 -6.18 -17.84
CA PHE A 124 6.07 -5.30 -18.87
C PHE A 124 5.35 -5.53 -20.20
N VAL A 125 4.70 -4.49 -20.72
CA VAL A 125 4.12 -4.54 -22.06
C VAL A 125 5.24 -4.30 -23.09
N PRO A 126 5.13 -4.78 -24.34
CA PRO A 126 6.17 -4.59 -25.36
C PRO A 126 6.55 -3.12 -25.61
N ALA A 127 5.65 -2.18 -25.30
CA ALA A 127 5.90 -0.74 -25.37
C ALA A 127 6.67 -0.16 -24.15
N GLU A 128 6.99 -0.99 -23.16
CA GLU A 128 7.80 -0.69 -21.97
C GLU A 128 9.11 -1.50 -21.97
N LEU A 129 9.44 -2.19 -23.07
CA LEU A 129 10.73 -2.82 -23.36
C LEU A 129 11.58 -1.90 -24.25
#